data_AF-A0A2P7YJI8-F1
#
_entry.id   AF-A0A2P7YJI8-F1
#
_cell.length_a   1.000
_cell.length_b   1.000
_cell.length_c   1.000
_cell.angle_alpha   90.00
_cell.angle_beta   90.00
_cell.angle_gamma   90.00
#
_symmetry.space_group_name_H-M   'P 1'
#
loop_
_entity.id
_entity.type
_entity.pdbx_description
1 polymer ?
#
loop_
_entity_poly.entity_id
_entity_poly.type
_entity_poly.pdbx_seq_one_letter_code
_entity_poly.pdbx_strand_id
1 'polypeptide(L)'
;MLQRTAFRAARSARVAGPNLQTYIAPRTSSPIFSELSCRSRAFTVSSRWRADDAKPESKEGAQGEKSEATPGEAGKQDAAAAKELEKKTKEVLDVTDKWKRSIADFRNLQEQTRREVTAARDFAIQRFAKDLIESIDNLDRALETVPQEKLTDENKDLKALHDGLRMTEKILMSTLKKHGLERFDPSAESEKFDPNKHEATFQVPQPDKVDGTCFHTQQKGFILNGRTLRAAKVGVVKNS
;
A
#
# COMPACT_ATOMS: atom_id res chain seq x y z
N MET A 1 1.45 -45.02 51.95
CA MET A 1 1.59 -44.78 50.50
C MET A 1 1.70 -46.12 49.81
N LEU A 2 0.60 -46.62 49.24
CA LEU A 2 0.53 -47.93 48.57
C LEU A 2 0.01 -47.73 47.14
N GLN A 3 0.72 -48.37 46.23
CA GLN A 3 0.66 -48.26 44.77
C GLN A 3 -0.65 -48.79 44.19
N ARG A 4 -1.12 -48.18 43.09
CA ARG A 4 -1.97 -48.84 42.08
C ARG A 4 -1.57 -48.40 40.67
N THR A 5 -0.73 -49.21 40.06
CA THR A 5 -0.53 -49.34 38.62
C THR A 5 -1.61 -50.25 38.03
N ALA A 6 -2.37 -49.80 37.04
CA ALA A 6 -3.01 -50.66 36.04
C ALA A 6 -3.69 -49.80 34.95
N PHE A 7 -3.82 -50.40 33.77
CA PHE A 7 -4.50 -49.95 32.53
C PHE A 7 -3.66 -49.09 31.58
N ARG A 8 -3.54 -49.40 30.28
CA ARG A 8 -3.94 -50.56 29.46
C ARG A 8 -3.28 -50.38 28.10
N ALA A 9 -2.71 -51.45 27.57
CA ALA A 9 -2.06 -51.48 26.27
C ALA A 9 -3.01 -51.28 25.08
N ALA A 10 -2.45 -50.65 24.05
CA ALA A 10 -2.65 -50.77 22.61
C ALA A 10 -3.90 -51.52 22.09
N ARG A 11 -4.63 -50.85 21.20
CA ARG A 11 -5.19 -51.47 19.99
C ARG A 11 -5.27 -50.46 18.85
N SER A 12 -4.37 -50.66 17.90
CA SER A 12 -4.45 -50.16 16.52
C SER A 12 -5.76 -50.62 15.88
N ALA A 13 -6.51 -49.68 15.33
CA ALA A 13 -7.61 -49.97 14.41
C ALA A 13 -7.53 -48.98 13.24
N ARG A 14 -7.18 -49.54 12.08
CA ARG A 14 -7.24 -48.91 10.77
C ARG A 14 -8.70 -48.56 10.47
N VAL A 15 -8.97 -47.32 10.10
CA VAL A 15 -10.22 -46.93 9.43
C VAL A 15 -9.84 -46.37 8.08
N ALA A 16 -10.19 -47.14 7.05
CA ALA A 16 -10.12 -46.75 5.66
C ALA A 16 -11.22 -45.72 5.39
N GLY A 17 -10.82 -44.50 5.02
CA GLY A 17 -11.72 -43.47 4.49
C GLY A 17 -11.65 -43.48 2.96
N PRO A 18 -12.78 -43.39 2.24
CA PRO A 18 -12.77 -43.38 0.78
C PRO A 18 -12.28 -42.04 0.24
N ASN A 19 -11.29 -42.12 -0.66
CA ASN A 19 -10.82 -41.02 -1.52
C ASN A 19 -11.97 -40.50 -2.39
N LEU A 20 -12.58 -39.39 -1.99
CA LEU A 20 -13.40 -38.55 -2.87
C LEU A 20 -12.47 -37.54 -3.54
N GLN A 21 -11.85 -37.99 -4.63
CA GLN A 21 -11.05 -37.18 -5.52
C GLN A 21 -11.99 -36.29 -6.34
N THR A 22 -12.27 -35.08 -5.85
CA THR A 22 -13.01 -34.06 -6.58
C THR A 22 -12.16 -33.56 -7.75
N TYR A 23 -12.35 -34.18 -8.91
CA TYR A 23 -11.88 -33.67 -10.19
C TYR A 23 -12.65 -32.40 -10.53
N ILE A 24 -12.01 -31.24 -10.32
CA ILE A 24 -12.48 -29.96 -10.86
C ILE A 24 -12.04 -29.91 -12.32
N ALA A 25 -12.98 -30.14 -13.24
CA ALA A 25 -12.75 -29.93 -14.68
C ALA A 25 -12.66 -28.41 -14.98
N PRO A 26 -11.65 -27.94 -15.72
CA PRO A 26 -11.67 -26.56 -16.21
C PRO A 26 -12.67 -26.44 -17.37
N ARG A 27 -13.72 -25.64 -17.17
CA ARG A 27 -14.59 -25.18 -18.26
C ARG A 27 -13.79 -24.22 -19.16
N THR A 28 -13.19 -24.73 -20.22
CA THR A 28 -12.74 -23.92 -21.34
C THR A 28 -13.93 -23.62 -22.25
N SER A 29 -14.67 -22.55 -21.96
CA SER A 29 -15.64 -21.97 -22.89
C SER A 29 -14.97 -20.83 -23.66
N SER A 30 -14.33 -21.18 -24.77
CA SER A 30 -13.91 -20.23 -25.81
C SER A 30 -15.15 -19.80 -26.62
N PRO A 31 -15.50 -18.51 -26.69
CA PRO A 31 -16.46 -18.06 -27.68
C PRO A 31 -15.77 -17.96 -29.05
N ILE A 32 -16.40 -18.60 -30.03
CA ILE A 32 -16.16 -18.47 -31.46
C ILE A 32 -16.33 -17.00 -31.83
N PHE A 33 -15.23 -16.28 -32.04
CA PHE A 33 -15.25 -14.96 -32.66
C PHE A 33 -15.29 -15.17 -34.17
N SER A 34 -16.49 -15.12 -34.74
CA SER A 34 -16.67 -15.09 -36.19
C SER A 34 -16.14 -13.75 -36.70
N GLU A 35 -15.16 -13.80 -37.62
CA GLU A 35 -14.74 -12.65 -38.40
C GLU A 35 -15.92 -12.10 -39.19
N LEU A 36 -16.44 -10.95 -38.75
CA LEU A 36 -17.20 -10.04 -39.59
C LEU A 36 -16.30 -8.83 -39.85
N SER A 37 -15.72 -8.85 -41.05
CA SER A 37 -15.14 -7.70 -41.75
C SER A 37 -16.02 -6.47 -41.58
N CYS A 38 -15.67 -5.60 -40.64
CA CYS A 38 -16.23 -4.26 -40.53
C CYS A 38 -15.20 -3.28 -41.09
N ARG A 39 -15.33 -3.08 -42.40
CA ARG A 39 -14.63 -2.11 -43.24
C ARG A 39 -14.73 -0.73 -42.60
N SER A 40 -13.59 -0.16 -42.23
CA SER A 40 -13.48 1.18 -41.64
C SER A 40 -14.08 2.25 -42.56
N ARG A 41 -15.16 2.88 -42.10
CA ARG A 41 -15.52 4.24 -42.57
C ARG A 41 -15.06 5.22 -41.51
N ALA A 42 -14.05 6.01 -41.87
CA ALA A 42 -13.66 7.19 -41.12
C ALA A 42 -14.87 8.15 -41.05
N PHE A 43 -15.40 8.33 -39.85
CA PHE A 43 -16.39 9.38 -39.58
C PHE A 43 -15.62 10.62 -39.12
N THR A 44 -15.44 11.57 -40.02
CA THR A 44 -14.86 12.88 -39.73
C THR A 44 -15.87 13.71 -38.95
N VAL A 45 -15.48 14.16 -37.75
CA VAL A 45 -16.22 15.15 -36.96
C VAL A 45 -16.15 16.49 -37.70
N SER A 46 -17.27 16.95 -38.25
CA SER A 46 -17.40 18.31 -38.79
C SER A 46 -18.12 19.25 -37.81
N SER A 47 -17.55 20.46 -37.72
CA SER A 47 -18.10 21.71 -37.22
C SER A 47 -18.68 21.75 -35.79
N ARG A 48 -17.79 22.17 -34.88
CA ARG A 48 -18.10 22.77 -33.58
C ARG A 48 -18.58 24.21 -33.82
N TRP A 49 -19.88 24.44 -33.75
CA TRP A 49 -20.44 25.80 -33.76
C TRP A 49 -20.18 26.45 -32.39
N ARG A 50 -19.35 27.49 -32.35
CA ARG A 50 -19.37 28.51 -31.28
C ARG A 50 -20.16 29.69 -31.84
N ALA A 51 -21.24 30.07 -31.16
CA ALA A 51 -21.87 31.37 -31.36
C ALA A 51 -21.42 32.27 -30.20
N ASP A 52 -20.86 33.42 -30.58
CA ASP A 52 -20.41 34.50 -29.73
C ASP A 52 -21.56 35.13 -28.92
N ASP A 53 -21.17 35.72 -27.79
CA ASP A 53 -21.96 36.53 -26.87
C ASP A 53 -22.81 37.61 -27.59
N ALA A 54 -24.13 37.50 -27.46
CA ALA A 54 -25.07 38.57 -27.77
C ALA A 54 -25.94 38.86 -26.54
N LYS A 55 -25.66 40.00 -25.91
CA LYS A 55 -26.39 40.59 -24.79
C LYS A 55 -27.78 41.07 -25.26
N PRO A 56 -28.91 40.73 -24.59
CA PRO A 56 -30.19 41.34 -24.90
C PRO A 56 -30.51 42.48 -23.93
N GLU A 57 -30.74 43.65 -24.51
CA GLU A 57 -31.42 44.79 -23.87
C GLU A 57 -32.93 44.52 -23.76
N SER A 58 -33.49 45.02 -22.67
CA SER A 58 -34.90 45.10 -22.32
C SER A 58 -35.71 45.95 -23.30
N LYS A 59 -36.86 45.44 -23.78
CA LYS A 59 -38.02 46.27 -24.18
C LYS A 59 -39.33 45.60 -23.75
N GLU A 60 -40.13 46.39 -23.03
CA GLU A 60 -41.51 46.15 -22.63
C GLU A 60 -42.49 46.22 -23.81
N GLY A 61 -43.60 45.50 -23.68
CA GLY A 61 -44.94 46.06 -23.87
C GLY A 61 -45.60 45.92 -25.24
N ALA A 62 -46.59 45.02 -25.29
CA ALA A 62 -47.95 45.23 -25.82
C ALA A 62 -48.44 44.05 -26.67
N GLN A 63 -49.36 43.25 -26.12
CA GLN A 63 -50.71 43.04 -26.68
C GLN A 63 -51.45 42.00 -25.83
N GLY A 64 -52.52 42.44 -25.20
CA GLY A 64 -53.55 41.55 -24.70
C GLY A 64 -54.54 41.25 -25.81
N GLU A 65 -54.89 39.98 -25.96
CA GLU A 65 -56.20 39.55 -26.43
C GLU A 65 -56.58 38.29 -25.64
N LYS A 66 -57.56 38.47 -24.76
CA LYS A 66 -58.27 37.40 -24.07
C LYS A 66 -59.15 36.69 -25.10
N SER A 67 -58.96 35.39 -25.22
CA SER A 67 -59.94 34.46 -25.81
C SER A 67 -60.24 33.41 -24.74
N GLU A 68 -61.40 33.56 -24.10
CA GLU A 68 -62.01 32.52 -23.26
C GLU A 68 -62.64 31.46 -24.17
N ALA A 69 -62.22 30.21 -24.01
CA ALA A 69 -62.97 29.05 -24.50
C ALA A 69 -62.93 27.91 -23.47
N THR A 70 -64.07 27.76 -22.77
CA THR A 70 -64.65 26.53 -22.20
C THR A 70 -63.77 25.58 -21.36
N PRO A 71 -63.91 25.59 -20.02
CA PRO A 71 -63.39 24.58 -19.12
C PRO A 71 -64.44 23.49 -18.87
N GLY A 72 -64.18 22.25 -19.31
CA GLY A 72 -65.09 21.14 -19.01
C GLY A 72 -64.53 19.73 -19.22
N GLU A 73 -63.67 19.51 -20.24
CA GLU A 73 -63.20 18.16 -20.56
C GLU A 73 -61.68 18.03 -20.79
N ALA A 74 -60.95 19.14 -21.00
CA ALA A 74 -59.48 19.15 -21.14
C ALA A 74 -58.74 18.90 -19.80
N GLY A 75 -59.29 19.38 -18.67
CA GLY A 75 -58.62 19.33 -17.37
C GLY A 75 -58.36 17.92 -16.82
N LYS A 76 -59.07 16.88 -17.29
CA LYS A 76 -58.81 15.48 -16.91
C LYS A 76 -57.65 14.85 -17.69
N GLN A 77 -57.47 15.22 -18.96
CA GLN A 77 -56.33 14.78 -19.78
C GLN A 77 -55.05 15.51 -19.38
N ASP A 78 -55.15 16.81 -19.07
CA ASP A 78 -54.03 17.61 -18.57
C ASP A 78 -53.56 17.15 -17.17
N ALA A 79 -54.48 16.78 -16.29
CA ALA A 79 -54.15 16.23 -14.97
C ALA A 79 -53.57 14.81 -15.02
N ALA A 80 -53.92 14.01 -16.03
CA ALA A 80 -53.31 12.69 -16.26
C ALA A 80 -51.91 12.83 -16.86
N ALA A 81 -51.73 13.72 -17.84
CA ALA A 81 -50.43 14.03 -18.44
C ALA A 81 -49.46 14.66 -17.42
N ALA A 82 -49.92 15.55 -16.55
CA ALA A 82 -49.12 16.13 -15.48
C ALA A 82 -48.60 15.06 -14.49
N LYS A 83 -49.44 14.09 -14.11
CA LYS A 83 -49.02 12.97 -13.24
C LYS A 83 -48.01 12.04 -13.91
N GLU A 84 -48.08 11.85 -15.22
CA GLU A 84 -47.07 11.09 -15.97
C GLU A 84 -45.74 11.84 -16.08
N LEU A 85 -45.78 13.16 -16.29
CA LEU A 85 -44.59 14.01 -16.27
C LEU A 85 -43.92 14.03 -14.90
N GLU A 86 -44.69 14.09 -13.82
CA GLU A 86 -44.16 13.99 -12.45
C GLU A 86 -43.53 12.62 -12.14
N LYS A 87 -44.10 11.52 -12.66
CA LYS A 87 -43.50 10.18 -12.52
C LYS A 87 -42.19 10.09 -13.28
N LYS A 88 -42.16 10.52 -14.54
CA LYS A 88 -40.95 10.52 -15.38
C LYS A 88 -39.86 11.42 -14.80
N THR A 89 -40.21 12.59 -14.25
CA THR A 89 -39.23 13.48 -13.59
C THR A 89 -38.66 12.84 -12.32
N LYS A 90 -39.48 12.18 -11.50
CA LYS A 90 -39.00 11.40 -10.34
C LYS A 90 -38.07 10.26 -10.77
N GLU A 91 -38.43 9.51 -11.81
CA GLU A 91 -37.59 8.45 -12.37
C GLU A 91 -36.24 8.99 -12.87
N VAL A 92 -36.24 10.15 -13.55
CA VAL A 92 -35.00 10.82 -13.99
C VAL A 92 -34.17 11.27 -12.80
N LEU A 93 -34.79 11.82 -11.76
CA LEU A 93 -34.08 12.21 -10.52
C LEU A 93 -33.46 10.99 -9.84
N ASP A 94 -34.19 9.89 -9.72
CA ASP A 94 -33.70 8.64 -9.11
C ASP A 94 -32.54 8.03 -9.92
N VAL A 95 -32.65 8.02 -11.25
CA VAL A 95 -31.58 7.52 -12.12
C VAL A 95 -30.34 8.42 -12.06
N THR A 96 -30.52 9.74 -12.03
CA THR A 96 -29.40 10.69 -11.93
C THR A 96 -28.71 10.62 -10.57
N ASP A 97 -29.45 10.40 -9.47
CA ASP A 97 -28.85 10.18 -8.14
C ASP A 97 -28.06 8.88 -8.10
N LYS A 98 -28.64 7.78 -8.60
CA LYS A 98 -27.92 6.50 -8.74
C LYS A 98 -26.65 6.64 -9.57
N TRP A 99 -26.72 7.36 -10.69
CA TRP A 99 -25.57 7.57 -11.56
C TRP A 99 -24.49 8.41 -10.89
N LYS A 100 -24.86 9.51 -10.23
CA LYS A 100 -23.92 10.34 -9.46
C LYS A 100 -23.25 9.55 -8.34
N ARG A 101 -24.01 8.70 -7.64
CA ARG A 101 -23.48 7.80 -6.60
C ARG A 101 -22.49 6.79 -7.18
N SER A 102 -22.85 6.11 -8.27
CA SER A 102 -21.94 5.18 -8.94
C SER A 102 -20.64 5.85 -9.42
N ILE A 103 -20.70 7.10 -9.89
CA ILE A 103 -19.49 7.87 -10.23
C ILE A 103 -18.64 8.16 -8.99
N ALA A 104 -19.27 8.54 -7.87
CA ALA A 104 -18.57 8.78 -6.62
C ALA A 104 -17.89 7.51 -6.10
N ASP A 105 -18.59 6.38 -6.11
CA ASP A 105 -18.06 5.08 -5.70
C ASP A 105 -16.88 4.65 -6.58
N PHE A 106 -16.97 4.87 -7.89
CA PHE A 106 -15.89 4.60 -8.83
C PHE A 106 -14.65 5.46 -8.56
N ARG A 107 -14.82 6.76 -8.26
CA ARG A 107 -13.70 7.64 -7.90
C ARG A 107 -13.04 7.21 -6.59
N ASN A 108 -13.83 6.86 -5.58
CA ASN A 108 -13.31 6.34 -4.32
C ASN A 108 -12.51 5.05 -4.52
N LEU A 109 -13.02 4.13 -5.35
CA LEU A 109 -12.32 2.90 -5.73
C LEU A 109 -11.00 3.21 -6.45
N GLN A 110 -10.99 4.16 -7.39
CA GLN A 110 -9.77 4.57 -8.10
C GLN A 110 -8.72 5.14 -7.14
N GLU A 111 -9.12 5.99 -6.20
CA GLU A 111 -8.20 6.53 -5.20
C GLU A 111 -7.68 5.45 -4.26
N GLN A 112 -8.55 4.56 -3.81
CA GLN A 112 -8.18 3.45 -2.94
C GLN A 112 -7.20 2.50 -3.64
N THR A 113 -7.54 2.03 -4.85
CA THR A 113 -6.66 1.15 -5.64
C THR A 113 -5.32 1.81 -5.93
N ARG A 114 -5.27 3.13 -6.18
CA ARG A 114 -4.01 3.85 -6.34
C ARG A 114 -3.15 3.79 -5.09
N ARG A 115 -3.75 4.02 -3.90
CA ARG A 115 -3.05 3.94 -2.60
C ARG A 115 -2.58 2.52 -2.29
N GLU A 116 -3.40 1.51 -2.58
CA GLU A 116 -3.06 0.10 -2.40
C GLU A 116 -1.92 -0.33 -3.33
N VAL A 117 -1.93 0.11 -4.59
CA VAL A 117 -0.85 -0.17 -5.55
C VAL A 117 0.46 0.50 -5.13
N THR A 118 0.43 1.74 -4.65
CA THR A 118 1.65 2.39 -4.12
C THR A 118 2.16 1.67 -2.87
N ALA A 119 1.27 1.36 -1.92
CA ALA A 119 1.64 0.62 -0.72
C ALA A 119 2.22 -0.76 -1.07
N ALA A 120 1.60 -1.50 -1.99
CA ALA A 120 2.09 -2.80 -2.43
C ALA A 120 3.49 -2.73 -3.06
N ARG A 121 3.80 -1.66 -3.82
CA ARG A 121 5.15 -1.44 -4.37
C ARG A 121 6.17 -1.20 -3.26
N ASP A 122 5.81 -0.38 -2.28
CA ASP A 122 6.69 -0.09 -1.14
C ASP A 122 6.92 -1.35 -0.28
N PHE A 123 5.89 -2.17 -0.08
CA PHE A 123 5.96 -3.43 0.66
C PHE A 123 6.63 -4.57 -0.10
N ALA A 124 6.64 -4.57 -1.44
CA ALA A 124 7.24 -5.63 -2.22
C ALA A 124 8.74 -5.80 -1.93
N ILE A 125 9.45 -4.69 -1.69
CA ILE A 125 10.90 -4.68 -1.42
C ILE A 125 11.19 -5.03 0.05
N GLN A 126 10.24 -4.84 0.96
CA GLN A 126 10.47 -5.01 2.40
C GLN A 126 11.01 -6.40 2.78
N ARG A 127 10.43 -7.48 2.24
CA ARG A 127 10.88 -8.84 2.56
C ARG A 127 12.31 -9.08 2.07
N PHE A 128 12.59 -8.68 0.84
CA PHE A 128 13.91 -8.77 0.25
C PHE A 128 14.95 -7.96 1.03
N ALA A 129 14.62 -6.74 1.44
CA ALA A 129 15.48 -5.91 2.27
C ALA A 129 15.75 -6.54 3.64
N LYS A 130 14.76 -7.17 4.27
CA LYS A 130 14.93 -7.87 5.55
C LYS A 130 15.93 -9.02 5.45
N ASP A 131 15.84 -9.82 4.39
CA ASP A 131 16.75 -10.95 4.17
C ASP A 131 18.18 -10.46 3.86
N LEU A 132 18.32 -9.33 3.15
CA LEU A 132 19.62 -8.71 2.89
C LEU A 132 20.29 -8.13 4.15
N ILE A 133 19.51 -7.59 5.09
CA ILE A 133 20.05 -7.00 6.33
C ILE A 133 20.87 -8.02 7.13
N GLU A 134 20.46 -9.29 7.16
CA GLU A 134 21.23 -10.36 7.83
C GLU A 134 22.62 -10.56 7.19
N SER A 135 22.71 -10.42 5.87
CA SER A 135 23.99 -10.52 5.15
C SER A 135 24.90 -9.33 5.43
N ILE A 136 24.34 -8.12 5.55
CA ILE A 136 25.08 -6.91 5.91
C ILE A 136 25.64 -7.02 7.32
N ASP A 137 24.85 -7.49 8.28
CA ASP A 137 25.31 -7.73 9.65
C ASP A 137 26.46 -8.74 9.72
N ASN A 138 26.42 -9.77 8.86
CA ASN A 138 27.51 -10.75 8.78
C ASN A 138 28.80 -10.11 8.23
N LEU A 139 28.69 -9.17 7.27
CA LEU A 139 29.84 -8.40 6.79
C LEU A 139 30.40 -7.48 7.89
N ASP A 140 29.53 -6.79 8.63
CA ASP A 140 29.94 -5.96 9.78
C ASP A 140 30.68 -6.81 10.83
N ARG A 141 30.12 -7.97 11.19
CA ARG A 141 30.75 -8.91 12.13
C ARG A 141 32.10 -9.42 11.62
N ALA A 142 32.22 -9.68 10.30
CA ALA A 142 33.48 -10.10 9.71
C ALA A 142 34.55 -9.00 9.79
N LEU A 143 34.17 -7.74 9.60
CA LEU A 143 35.07 -6.58 9.77
C LEU A 143 35.50 -6.41 11.24
N GLU A 144 34.59 -6.58 12.20
CA GLU A 144 34.89 -6.48 13.63
C GLU A 144 35.74 -7.64 14.17
N THR A 145 35.68 -8.81 13.53
CA THR A 145 36.46 -10.00 13.95
C THR A 145 37.96 -9.81 13.78
N VAL A 146 38.39 -8.94 12.86
CA VAL A 146 39.82 -8.69 12.63
C VAL A 146 40.32 -7.64 13.64
N PRO A 147 41.15 -8.01 14.62
CA PRO A 147 41.66 -7.05 15.60
C PRO A 147 42.57 -6.05 14.91
N GLN A 148 42.42 -4.76 15.26
CA GLN A 148 43.18 -3.66 14.67
C GLN A 148 44.70 -3.81 14.82
N GLU A 149 45.15 -4.52 15.85
CA GLU A 149 46.56 -4.82 16.11
C GLU A 149 47.21 -5.68 15.02
N LYS A 150 46.41 -6.50 14.31
CA LYS A 150 46.89 -7.37 13.23
C LYS A 150 46.83 -6.71 11.85
N LEU A 151 46.27 -5.50 11.76
CA LEU A 151 46.26 -4.66 10.54
C LEU A 151 47.56 -3.85 10.39
N THR A 152 48.69 -4.41 10.78
CA THR A 152 50.03 -3.84 10.55
C THR A 152 50.58 -4.23 9.18
N ASP A 153 51.57 -3.47 8.69
CA ASP A 153 52.20 -3.70 7.37
C ASP A 153 52.98 -5.03 7.28
N GLU A 154 53.06 -5.78 8.38
CA GLU A 154 53.57 -7.15 8.46
C GLU A 154 52.67 -8.12 7.69
N ASN A 155 51.35 -7.90 7.70
CA ASN A 155 50.35 -8.77 7.04
C ASN A 155 49.61 -8.01 5.94
N LYS A 156 50.32 -7.64 4.88
CA LYS A 156 49.79 -6.88 3.73
C LYS A 156 48.55 -7.52 3.11
N ASP A 157 48.50 -8.84 3.03
CA ASP A 157 47.38 -9.59 2.44
C ASP A 157 46.09 -9.45 3.27
N LEU A 158 46.20 -9.48 4.60
CA LEU A 158 45.06 -9.29 5.49
C LEU A 158 44.52 -7.86 5.44
N LYS A 159 45.43 -6.87 5.37
CA LYS A 159 45.08 -5.45 5.22
C LYS A 159 44.36 -5.20 3.89
N ALA A 160 44.88 -5.74 2.79
CA ALA A 160 44.25 -5.65 1.47
C ALA A 160 42.85 -6.30 1.44
N LEU A 161 42.69 -7.46 2.09
CA LEU A 161 41.39 -8.12 2.20
C LEU A 161 40.39 -7.28 3.01
N HIS A 162 40.80 -6.78 4.17
CA HIS A 162 39.95 -5.94 5.03
C HIS A 162 39.51 -4.66 4.30
N ASP A 163 40.43 -4.01 3.58
CA ASP A 163 40.10 -2.83 2.78
C ASP A 163 39.15 -3.15 1.63
N GLY A 164 39.33 -4.29 0.95
CA GLY A 164 38.41 -4.76 -0.09
C GLY A 164 37.00 -5.02 0.44
N LEU A 165 36.89 -5.64 1.64
CA LEU A 165 35.60 -5.86 2.30
C LEU A 165 34.93 -4.53 2.68
N ARG A 166 35.70 -3.58 3.23
CA ARG A 166 35.21 -2.24 3.57
C ARG A 166 34.74 -1.46 2.33
N MET A 167 35.42 -1.60 1.19
CA MET A 167 34.97 -1.01 -0.08
C MET A 167 33.65 -1.63 -0.54
N THR A 168 33.51 -2.95 -0.41
CA THR A 168 32.29 -3.68 -0.79
C THR A 168 31.11 -3.28 0.09
N GLU A 169 31.30 -3.16 1.41
CA GLU A 169 30.28 -2.64 2.34
C GLU A 169 29.81 -1.24 1.92
N LYS A 170 30.75 -0.32 1.62
CA LYS A 170 30.41 1.04 1.19
C LYS A 170 29.59 1.06 -0.11
N ILE A 171 29.97 0.26 -1.09
CA ILE A 171 29.24 0.17 -2.37
C ILE A 171 27.84 -0.38 -2.12
N LEU A 172 27.72 -1.45 -1.33
CA LEU A 172 26.44 -2.05 -0.96
C LEU A 172 25.54 -1.05 -0.20
N MET A 173 26.09 -0.32 0.75
CA MET A 173 25.34 0.72 1.46
C MET A 173 24.89 1.85 0.53
N SER A 174 25.71 2.21 -0.47
CA SER A 174 25.34 3.23 -1.47
C SER A 174 24.22 2.77 -2.40
N THR A 175 24.17 1.49 -2.76
CA THR A 175 23.11 0.94 -3.62
C THR A 175 21.80 0.81 -2.85
N LEU A 176 21.86 0.37 -1.59
CA LEU A 176 20.69 0.28 -0.71
C LEU A 176 20.04 1.64 -0.45
N LYS A 177 20.86 2.69 -0.24
CA LYS A 177 20.37 4.07 -0.11
C LYS A 177 19.57 4.55 -1.34
N LYS A 178 19.96 4.16 -2.56
CA LYS A 178 19.21 4.50 -3.78
C LYS A 178 17.81 3.88 -3.82
N HIS A 179 17.62 2.76 -3.13
CA HIS A 179 16.33 2.08 -2.99
C HIS A 179 15.57 2.49 -1.72
N GLY A 180 16.02 3.55 -1.03
CA GLY A 180 15.35 4.11 0.14
C GLY A 180 15.60 3.36 1.44
N LEU A 181 16.62 2.48 1.49
CA LEU A 181 17.05 1.82 2.71
C LEU A 181 18.16 2.62 3.39
N GLU A 182 17.89 3.09 4.61
CA GLU A 182 18.78 3.89 5.42
C GLU A 182 19.17 3.15 6.69
N ARG A 183 20.48 3.12 6.98
CA ARG A 183 21.03 2.61 8.24
C ARG A 183 21.14 3.76 9.23
N PHE A 184 20.68 3.53 10.46
CA PHE A 184 20.77 4.50 11.54
C PHE A 184 21.41 3.88 12.78
N ASP A 185 22.30 4.65 13.41
CA ASP A 185 23.14 4.23 14.52
C ASP A 185 22.98 5.24 15.69
N PRO A 186 22.01 5.06 16.59
CA PRO A 186 21.63 6.08 17.58
C PRO A 186 22.72 6.38 18.62
N SER A 187 23.69 5.46 18.81
CA SER A 187 24.80 5.67 19.73
C SER A 187 25.91 6.57 19.17
N ALA A 188 26.03 6.68 17.84
CA ALA A 188 26.99 7.59 17.21
C ALA A 188 26.56 9.05 17.38
N GLU A 189 25.25 9.29 17.35
CA GLU A 189 24.65 10.63 17.43
C GLU A 189 24.22 11.00 18.87
N SER A 190 24.42 10.09 19.84
CA SER A 190 23.96 10.24 21.23
C SER A 190 22.48 10.64 21.31
N GLU A 191 21.66 10.03 20.46
CA GLU A 191 20.23 10.32 20.38
C GLU A 191 19.49 9.85 21.64
N LYS A 192 18.37 10.53 21.93
CA LYS A 192 17.44 10.08 22.96
C LYS A 192 16.74 8.79 22.50
N PHE A 193 16.37 7.96 23.47
CA PHE A 193 15.69 6.71 23.18
C PHE A 193 14.26 6.95 22.64
N ASP A 194 14.03 6.58 21.38
CA ASP A 194 12.72 6.57 20.73
C ASP A 194 12.17 5.13 20.63
N PRO A 195 11.06 4.79 21.31
CA PRO A 195 10.48 3.43 21.28
C PRO A 195 10.04 2.94 19.89
N ASN A 196 9.76 3.86 18.95
CA ASN A 196 9.33 3.51 17.59
C ASN A 196 10.50 3.03 16.71
N LYS A 197 11.74 3.38 17.07
CA LYS A 197 12.96 3.10 16.28
C LYS A 197 13.95 2.23 17.03
N HIS A 198 13.92 2.23 18.36
CA HIS A 198 14.93 1.62 19.22
C HIS A 198 14.34 0.49 20.08
N GLU A 199 15.10 -0.59 20.23
CA GLU A 199 14.84 -1.68 21.14
C GLU A 199 15.88 -1.63 22.27
N ALA A 200 15.45 -1.29 23.49
CA ALA A 200 16.33 -1.23 24.65
C ALA A 200 16.63 -2.64 25.17
N THR A 201 17.86 -3.13 24.98
CA THR A 201 18.27 -4.48 25.39
C THR A 201 18.78 -4.50 26.83
N PHE A 202 19.45 -3.45 27.29
CA PHE A 202 19.99 -3.36 28.65
C PHE A 202 20.14 -1.91 29.10
N GLN A 203 20.26 -1.70 30.42
CA GLN A 203 20.47 -0.39 31.04
C GLN A 203 21.80 -0.38 31.78
N VAL A 204 22.59 0.69 31.62
CA VAL A 204 23.88 0.86 32.30
C VAL A 204 23.94 2.23 32.96
N PRO A 205 24.33 2.33 34.24
CA PRO A 205 24.60 3.62 34.86
C PRO A 205 25.91 4.18 34.28
N GLN A 206 25.85 5.38 33.71
CA GLN A 206 27.01 6.13 33.24
C GLN A 206 26.89 7.58 33.72
N PRO A 207 27.67 7.99 34.73
CA PRO A 207 27.54 9.32 35.34
C PRO A 207 27.86 10.46 34.36
N ASP A 208 28.56 10.17 33.27
CA ASP A 208 28.99 11.15 32.27
C ASP A 208 27.90 11.47 31.22
N LYS A 209 26.81 10.67 31.15
CA LYS A 209 25.77 10.83 30.13
C LYS A 209 24.39 11.04 30.73
N VAL A 210 23.53 11.70 29.96
CA VAL A 210 22.14 11.99 30.32
C VAL A 210 21.30 10.72 30.34
N ASP A 211 20.37 10.65 31.31
CA ASP A 211 19.42 9.54 31.42
C ASP A 211 18.50 9.44 30.20
N GLY A 212 18.25 8.20 29.77
CA GLY A 212 17.42 7.92 28.61
C GLY A 212 18.12 8.10 27.26
N THR A 213 19.42 8.39 27.25
CA THR A 213 20.22 8.45 26.02
C THR A 213 20.75 7.07 25.62
N CYS A 214 20.84 6.80 24.32
CA CYS A 214 21.46 5.59 23.79
C CYS A 214 22.99 5.67 23.94
N PHE A 215 23.58 4.78 24.74
CA PHE A 215 25.03 4.74 24.97
C PHE A 215 25.76 3.89 23.93
N HIS A 216 25.24 2.69 23.66
CA HIS A 216 25.89 1.70 22.81
C HIS A 216 24.86 0.97 21.96
N THR A 217 25.17 0.77 20.67
CA THR A 217 24.31 0.07 19.72
C THR A 217 24.95 -1.29 19.46
N GLN A 218 24.29 -2.37 19.90
CA GLN A 218 24.73 -3.73 19.61
C GLN A 218 24.43 -4.13 18.18
N GLN A 219 23.26 -3.73 17.67
CA GLN A 219 22.79 -4.06 16.34
C GLN A 219 22.17 -2.83 15.70
N LYS A 220 22.72 -2.45 14.55
CA LYS A 220 22.34 -1.24 13.81
C LYS A 220 20.89 -1.29 13.33
N GLY A 221 20.21 -0.16 13.26
CA GLY A 221 18.83 -0.08 12.80
C GLY A 221 18.71 0.16 11.30
N PHE A 222 17.58 -0.23 10.70
CA PHE A 222 17.29 0.03 9.29
C PHE A 222 15.87 0.57 9.06
N ILE A 223 15.77 1.62 8.25
CA ILE A 223 14.53 2.28 7.84
C ILE A 223 14.39 2.15 6.32
N LEU A 224 13.20 1.80 5.84
CA LEU A 224 12.85 1.76 4.42
C LEU A 224 11.73 2.75 4.15
N ASN A 225 11.97 3.76 3.32
CA ASN A 225 10.95 4.75 2.92
C ASN A 225 10.16 5.35 4.11
N GLY A 226 10.84 5.64 5.22
CA GLY A 226 10.24 6.17 6.45
C GLY A 226 9.61 5.13 7.40
N ARG A 227 9.59 3.85 7.03
CA ARG A 227 9.13 2.74 7.90
C ARG A 227 10.31 1.97 8.50
N THR A 228 10.29 1.77 9.81
CA THR A 228 11.30 0.94 10.49
C THR A 228 11.16 -0.54 10.07
N LEU A 229 12.20 -1.10 9.42
CA LEU A 229 12.26 -2.53 9.11
C LEU A 229 12.77 -3.34 10.29
N ARG A 230 13.83 -2.81 10.92
CA ARG A 230 14.48 -3.38 12.09
C ARG A 230 14.86 -2.25 13.03
N ALA A 231 14.41 -2.35 14.28
CA ALA A 231 14.81 -1.43 15.33
C ALA A 231 16.29 -1.63 15.69
N ALA A 232 16.97 -0.55 16.05
CA ALA A 232 18.34 -0.65 16.56
C ALA A 232 18.30 -1.21 17.99
N LYS A 233 19.12 -2.23 18.27
CA LYS A 233 19.27 -2.76 19.63
C LYS A 233 20.29 -1.92 20.38
N VAL A 234 19.84 -1.26 21.44
CA VAL A 234 20.61 -0.25 22.15
C VAL A 234 20.67 -0.53 23.65
N GLY A 235 21.80 -0.14 24.25
CA GLY A 235 21.94 0.05 25.68
C GLY A 235 21.58 1.48 26.04
N VAL A 236 20.66 1.66 27.00
CA VAL A 236 20.18 2.98 27.44
C VAL A 236 20.85 3.36 28.76
N VAL A 237 21.22 4.62 28.92
CA VAL A 237 21.76 5.13 30.18
C VAL A 237 20.64 5.30 31.18
N LYS A 238 20.82 4.74 32.37
CA LYS A 238 19.97 5.00 33.52
C LYS A 238 20.85 5.19 34.75
N ASN A 239 21.11 6.43 35.09
CA ASN A 239 21.72 6.81 36.34
C ASN A 239 20.65 6.61 37.43
N SER A 240 21.00 5.81 38.42
CA SER A 240 20.12 5.48 39.55
C SER A 240 20.13 6.60 40.57
#